data_AF-A0AAW8ULQ0-F1
#
_entry.id   AF-A0AAW8ULQ0-F1
#
_cell.length_a   1.000
_cell.length_b   1.000
_cell.length_c   1.000
_cell.angle_alpha   90.00
_cell.angle_beta   90.00
_cell.angle_gamma   90.00
#
_symmetry.space_group_name_H-M   'P 1'
#
loop_
_entity.id
_entity.type
_entity.pdbx_description
1 polymer ?
#
loop_
_entity_poly.entity_id
_entity_poly.type
_entity_poly.pdbx_seq_one_letter_code
_entity_poly.pdbx_strand_id
1 'polypeptide(L)'
;ARLDLDNYNNDTEDGLHITSMTGSWLSIVHGFAQMKTWDGQLSFAPFLPQAWTGYAFHINYRGRLLKISVGQEVKLELLSGQALNLEIYGEKIKLSNFVSVNLKK
;
A
#
# COMPACT_ATOMS: atom_id res chain seq x y z
N ALA A 1 9.88 3.02 -12.25
CA ALA A 1 11.30 2.65 -12.04
C ALA A 1 11.90 1.89 -13.22
N ARG A 2 11.29 0.78 -13.68
CA ARG A 2 11.80 0.03 -14.85
C ARG A 2 11.78 0.82 -16.16
N LEU A 3 10.91 1.84 -16.26
CA LEU A 3 10.87 2.77 -17.39
C LEU A 3 12.26 3.35 -17.68
N ASP A 4 12.89 3.99 -16.68
CA ASP A 4 14.22 4.56 -16.84
C ASP A 4 15.32 3.50 -16.83
N LEU A 5 15.24 2.52 -15.91
CA LEU A 5 16.28 1.49 -15.73
C LEU A 5 16.49 0.61 -16.96
N ASP A 6 15.42 0.28 -17.69
CA ASP A 6 15.51 -0.52 -18.92
C ASP A 6 15.45 0.36 -20.18
N ASN A 7 15.47 1.69 -20.02
CA ASN A 7 15.32 2.66 -21.10
C ASN A 7 14.12 2.36 -22.03
N TYR A 8 12.95 2.06 -21.44
CA TYR A 8 11.77 1.60 -22.18
C TYR A 8 11.29 2.59 -23.25
N ASN A 9 11.50 3.88 -23.01
CA ASN A 9 11.11 4.97 -23.91
C ASN A 9 12.25 5.39 -24.87
N ASN A 10 13.45 4.84 -24.71
CA ASN A 10 14.67 5.20 -25.45
C ASN A 10 15.15 6.66 -25.27
N ASP A 11 14.83 7.29 -24.14
CA ASP A 11 15.11 8.70 -23.85
C ASP A 11 15.63 8.95 -22.41
N THR A 12 16.04 7.90 -21.67
CA THR A 12 16.59 8.08 -20.31
C THR A 12 17.87 8.94 -20.31
N GLU A 13 18.59 9.02 -21.44
CA GLU A 13 19.75 9.90 -21.58
C GLU A 13 19.41 11.40 -21.49
N ASP A 14 18.18 11.77 -21.85
CA ASP A 14 17.67 13.15 -21.77
C ASP A 14 17.25 13.52 -20.34
N GLY A 15 17.14 12.54 -19.45
CA GLY A 15 16.84 12.72 -18.04
C GLY A 15 15.94 11.64 -17.46
N LEU A 16 15.74 11.70 -16.14
CA LEU A 16 14.90 10.75 -15.41
C LEU A 16 13.42 11.18 -15.43
N HIS A 17 12.53 10.21 -15.59
CA HIS A 17 11.08 10.42 -15.60
C HIS A 17 10.52 10.51 -14.16
N ILE A 18 10.74 11.65 -13.50
CA ILE A 18 10.37 11.86 -12.09
C ILE A 18 8.87 11.60 -11.82
N THR A 19 7.98 11.98 -12.73
CA THR A 19 6.54 11.70 -12.62
C THR A 19 6.26 10.20 -12.64
N SER A 20 6.90 9.46 -13.54
CA SER A 20 6.79 7.99 -13.65
C SER A 20 7.31 7.25 -12.42
N MET A 21 8.25 7.85 -11.67
CA MET A 21 8.74 7.27 -10.41
C MET A 21 7.64 7.21 -9.35
N THR A 22 6.82 8.25 -9.23
CA THR A 22 5.68 8.26 -8.28
C THR A 22 4.64 7.19 -8.63
N GLY A 23 4.47 6.90 -9.92
CA GLY A 23 3.60 5.83 -10.41
C GLY A 23 3.93 4.45 -9.84
N SER A 24 5.20 4.17 -9.52
CA SER A 24 5.58 2.89 -8.92
C SER A 24 5.01 2.73 -7.52
N TRP A 25 5.02 3.80 -6.71
CA TRP A 25 4.43 3.79 -5.37
C TRP A 25 2.90 3.75 -5.42
N LEU A 26 2.28 4.53 -6.30
CA LEU A 26 0.83 4.55 -6.48
C LEU A 26 0.30 3.17 -6.90
N SER A 27 1.00 2.45 -7.78
CA SER A 27 0.64 1.09 -8.18
C SER A 27 0.64 0.10 -7.01
N ILE A 28 1.56 0.22 -6.06
CA ILE A 28 1.57 -0.62 -4.85
C ILE A 28 0.42 -0.22 -3.91
N VAL A 29 0.32 1.06 -3.58
CA VAL A 29 -0.52 1.53 -2.46
C VAL A 29 -1.97 1.72 -2.88
N HIS A 30 -2.23 2.42 -3.98
CA HIS A 30 -3.59 2.62 -4.50
C HIS A 30 -4.03 1.52 -5.45
N GLY A 31 -3.09 0.88 -6.16
CA GLY A 31 -3.37 -0.28 -7.00
C GLY A 31 -3.53 -1.57 -6.20
N PHE A 32 -2.42 -2.21 -5.83
CA PHE A 32 -2.45 -3.56 -5.23
C PHE A 32 -3.04 -3.61 -3.83
N ALA A 33 -2.69 -2.65 -2.95
CA ALA A 33 -3.26 -2.60 -1.61
C ALA A 33 -4.69 -2.03 -1.58
N GLN A 34 -5.14 -1.44 -2.68
CA GLN A 34 -6.41 -0.72 -2.82
C GLN A 34 -6.67 0.26 -1.67
N MET A 35 -5.64 1.02 -1.27
CA MET A 35 -5.81 2.05 -0.24
C MET A 35 -6.81 3.11 -0.73
N LYS A 36 -7.88 3.33 0.03
CA LYS A 36 -8.88 4.36 -0.26
C LYS A 36 -9.17 5.18 0.99
N THR A 37 -9.50 6.45 0.77
CA THR A 37 -9.98 7.35 1.82
C THR A 37 -11.27 7.98 1.33
N TRP A 38 -12.41 7.47 1.77
CA TRP A 38 -13.72 8.01 1.45
C TRP A 38 -14.41 8.47 2.72
N ASP A 39 -14.96 9.68 2.74
CA ASP A 39 -15.63 10.26 3.92
C ASP A 39 -14.80 10.17 5.22
N GLY A 40 -13.48 10.36 5.09
CA GLY A 40 -12.53 10.25 6.21
C GLY A 40 -12.28 8.84 6.74
N GLN A 41 -12.86 7.82 6.13
CA GLN A 41 -12.65 6.40 6.45
C GLN A 41 -11.51 5.84 5.60
N LEU A 42 -10.46 5.34 6.26
CA LEU A 42 -9.37 4.61 5.61
C LEU A 42 -9.80 3.16 5.37
N SER A 43 -9.59 2.65 4.15
CA SER A 43 -9.88 1.27 3.80
C SER A 43 -8.81 0.63 2.91
N PHE A 44 -8.74 -0.70 2.98
CA PHE A 44 -7.85 -1.54 2.19
C PHE A 44 -8.59 -2.77 1.65
N ALA A 45 -8.21 -3.22 0.47
CA ALA A 45 -8.64 -4.50 -0.11
C ALA A 45 -7.48 -5.10 -0.90
N PRO A 46 -6.38 -5.46 -0.21
CA PRO A 46 -5.16 -5.84 -0.88
C PRO A 46 -5.30 -7.16 -1.61
N PHE A 47 -4.64 -7.29 -2.75
CA PHE A 47 -4.37 -8.57 -3.38
C PHE A 47 -2.86 -8.76 -3.56
N LEU A 48 -2.45 -10.01 -3.71
CA LEU A 48 -1.06 -10.40 -3.93
C LEU A 48 -0.89 -10.87 -5.38
N PRO A 49 -0.08 -10.18 -6.21
CA PRO A 49 0.25 -10.68 -7.54
C PRO A 49 0.85 -12.09 -7.48
N GLN A 50 0.48 -12.98 -8.41
CA GLN A 50 0.85 -14.40 -8.38
C GLN A 50 2.37 -14.65 -8.33
N ALA A 51 3.16 -13.76 -8.93
CA ALA A 51 4.62 -13.89 -8.97
C ALA A 51 5.31 -13.42 -7.67
N TRP A 52 4.58 -12.86 -6.70
CA TRP A 52 5.15 -12.26 -5.49
C TRP A 52 4.86 -13.11 -4.26
N THR A 53 5.81 -13.13 -3.31
CA THR A 53 5.63 -13.76 -2.00
C THR A 53 5.01 -12.81 -0.98
N GLY A 54 5.17 -11.52 -1.19
CA GLY A 54 4.59 -10.46 -0.38
C GLY A 54 5.13 -9.08 -0.74
N TYR A 55 4.51 -8.06 -0.16
CA TYR A 55 4.98 -6.67 -0.19
C TYR A 55 4.61 -5.96 1.10
N ALA A 56 5.37 -4.91 1.44
CA ALA A 56 5.08 -4.09 2.60
C ALA A 56 5.39 -2.62 2.34
N PHE A 57 4.64 -1.74 3.00
CA PHE A 57 4.84 -0.30 2.90
C PHE A 57 4.38 0.40 4.18
N HIS A 58 4.80 1.65 4.33
CA HIS A 58 4.38 2.54 5.39
C HIS A 58 3.52 3.67 4.83
N ILE A 59 2.53 4.11 5.61
CA ILE A 59 1.80 5.35 5.35
C ILE A 59 1.68 6.18 6.62
N ASN A 60 1.66 7.50 6.43
CA ASN A 60 1.24 8.42 7.47
C ASN A 60 -0.21 8.84 7.20
N TYR A 61 -1.13 8.46 8.08
CA TYR A 61 -2.55 8.83 7.96
C TYR A 61 -3.01 9.61 9.19
N ARG A 62 -3.29 10.90 9.01
CA ARG A 62 -3.79 11.79 10.06
C ARG A 62 -2.94 11.73 11.35
N GLY A 63 -1.61 11.82 11.21
CA GLY A 63 -0.66 11.77 12.32
C GLY A 63 -0.40 10.38 12.90
N ARG A 64 -0.78 9.31 12.20
CA ARG A 64 -0.54 7.92 12.59
C ARG A 64 0.37 7.24 11.59
N LEU A 65 1.43 6.60 12.06
CA LEU A 65 2.32 5.81 11.22
C LEU A 65 1.81 4.36 11.20
N LEU A 66 1.40 3.91 10.03
CA LEU A 66 0.91 2.55 9.80
C LEU A 66 1.90 1.78 8.95
N LYS A 67 2.07 0.50 9.25
CA LYS A 67 2.76 -0.46 8.40
C LYS A 67 1.76 -1.51 7.92
N ILE A 68 1.71 -1.70 6.61
CA ILE A 68 0.87 -2.68 5.94
C ILE A 68 1.80 -3.71 5.33
N SER A 69 1.59 -4.98 5.64
CA SER A 69 2.31 -6.10 5.04
C SER A 69 1.32 -7.10 4.45
N VAL A 70 1.52 -7.49 3.20
CA VAL A 70 0.65 -8.40 2.45
C VAL A 70 1.48 -9.59 2.03
N GLY A 71 1.03 -10.80 2.41
CA GLY A 71 1.63 -12.08 2.03
C GLY A 71 0.53 -13.15 2.00
N GLN A 72 0.74 -14.27 2.69
CA GLN A 72 -0.36 -15.24 2.95
C GLN A 72 -1.49 -14.62 3.78
N GLU A 73 -1.14 -13.67 4.65
CA GLU A 73 -2.05 -12.87 5.45
C GLU A 73 -1.80 -11.37 5.18
N VAL A 74 -2.78 -10.55 5.52
CA VAL A 74 -2.66 -9.09 5.57
C VAL A 74 -2.46 -8.67 7.02
N LYS A 75 -1.36 -7.99 7.27
CA LYS A 75 -0.97 -7.49 8.59
C LYS A 75 -1.00 -5.97 8.59
N LEU A 76 -1.72 -5.41 9.54
CA LEU A 76 -1.75 -3.98 9.82
C LEU A 76 -1.15 -3.70 11.20
N GLU A 77 -0.16 -2.83 11.23
CA GLU A 77 0.56 -2.42 12.44
C GLU A 77 0.40 -0.91 12.62
N LEU A 78 -0.04 -0.48 13.80
CA LEU A 78 0.02 0.92 14.23
C LEU A 78 1.35 1.13 14.95
N LEU A 79 2.32 1.74 14.25
CA LEU A 79 3.66 1.96 14.79
C LEU A 79 3.74 3.20 15.68
N SER A 80 2.92 4.22 15.38
CA SER A 80 2.86 5.47 16.16
C SER A 80 1.51 6.17 15.97
N GLY A 81 1.05 6.85 17.01
CA GLY A 81 -0.21 7.59 17.04
C GLY A 81 -1.33 6.86 17.78
N GLN A 82 -2.54 7.44 17.75
CA GLN A 82 -3.70 6.87 18.45
C GLN A 82 -4.41 5.81 17.62
N ALA A 83 -5.08 4.88 18.30
CA ALA A 83 -5.94 3.87 17.68
C ALA A 83 -6.92 4.51 16.67
N LEU A 84 -7.19 3.78 15.58
CA LEU A 84 -8.11 4.23 14.54
C LEU A 84 -9.03 3.11 14.09
N ASN A 85 -10.20 3.51 13.60
CA ASN A 85 -11.10 2.62 12.87
C ASN A 85 -10.71 2.65 11.40
N LEU A 86 -10.51 1.48 10.81
CA LEU A 86 -10.25 1.31 9.38
C LEU A 86 -11.09 0.15 8.85
N GLU A 87 -11.18 0.02 7.54
CA GLU A 87 -11.90 -1.08 6.90
C GLU A 87 -10.95 -1.97 6.13
N ILE A 88 -11.13 -3.28 6.22
CA ILE A 88 -10.43 -4.25 5.38
C ILE A 88 -11.42 -5.21 4.73
N TYR A 89 -11.46 -5.21 3.39
CA TYR A 89 -12.40 -6.02 2.61
C TYR A 89 -13.89 -5.84 3.02
N GLY A 90 -14.33 -4.62 3.29
CA GLY A 90 -15.69 -4.34 3.77
C GLY A 90 -15.88 -4.42 5.29
N GLU A 91 -14.93 -5.03 6.00
CA GLU A 91 -15.06 -5.28 7.45
C GLU A 91 -14.42 -4.17 8.26
N LYS A 92 -15.19 -3.58 9.18
CA LYS A 92 -14.70 -2.52 10.08
C LYS A 92 -13.85 -3.13 11.19
N ILE A 93 -12.64 -2.61 11.35
CA ILE A 93 -11.71 -3.01 12.41
C ILE A 93 -11.21 -1.79 13.19
N LYS A 94 -10.97 -1.99 14.48
CA LYS A 94 -10.27 -1.02 15.32
C LYS A 94 -8.81 -1.46 15.45
N LEU A 95 -7.90 -0.71 14.84
CA LEU A 95 -6.47 -0.95 14.95
C LEU A 95 -5.90 -0.17 16.14
N SER A 96 -5.51 -0.89 17.19
CA SER A 96 -4.84 -0.33 18.38
C SER A 96 -3.34 -0.58 18.42
N ASN A 97 -2.88 -1.75 17.95
CA ASN A 97 -1.46 -2.11 17.84
C ASN A 97 -1.23 -2.94 16.58
N PHE A 98 -1.88 -4.10 16.50
CA PHE A 98 -1.69 -5.08 15.44
C PHE A 98 -2.99 -5.81 15.12
N VAL A 99 -3.24 -6.04 13.83
CA VAL A 99 -4.29 -6.94 13.34
C VAL A 99 -3.73 -7.77 12.19
N SER A 100 -4.03 -9.07 12.19
CA SER A 100 -3.82 -9.96 11.04
C SER A 100 -5.18 -10.44 10.53
N VAL A 101 -5.36 -10.45 9.22
CA VAL A 101 -6.53 -11.04 8.55
C VAL A 101 -6.07 -11.91 7.38
N ASN A 102 -6.86 -12.91 7.03
CA ASN A 102 -6.60 -13.72 5.86
C ASN A 102 -6.71 -12.89 4.58
N LEU A 103 -5.79 -13.12 3.63
CA LEU A 103 -5.89 -12.54 2.29
C LEU A 103 -7.14 -13.11 1.59
N LYS A 104 -8.07 -12.24 1.17
CA LYS A 104 -9.20 -12.66 0.33
C LYS A 104 -8.71 -12.78 -1.12
N LYS A 105 -9.06 -13.88 -1.78
CA LYS A 105 -8.82 -14.08 -3.22
C LYS A 105 -9.88 -13.37 -4.03
#